data_AF-A0A3D2KPH7-F1
#
_entry.id   AF-A0A3D2KPH7-F1
#
_cell.length_a   1.000
_cell.length_b   1.000
_cell.length_c   1.000
_cell.angle_alpha   90.00
_cell.angle_beta   90.00
_cell.angle_gamma   90.00
#
_symmetry.space_group_name_H-M   'P 1'
#
loop_
_entity.id
_entity.type
_entity.pdbx_description
1 polymer ?
#
loop_
_entity_poly.entity_id
_entity_poly.type
_entity_poly.pdbx_seq_one_letter_code
_entity_poly.pdbx_strand_id
1 'polypeptide(L)'
;MIIALIVLLIVFQWLDAWSPKHLYGVIYRWARWLLFSAVAAEVGVALAWSGYGPAFGMAFLVWFVGETMFYWWIIRNISESDGTLFPRFRKMQRPESWPVQKRFLKLRDLIRAKRFQLIESAEIDFGDEIVEGNIRLFIFRHISKKIRLDVWFFPHRFKNLECLFVFQSQSGKKRLMTSNLNYAFGGFYPETYSVWRHLYVSFPGLLKRHLKHLRQGKYHCDAMTRNPIDDLNHEEYLLEQYNIDVGFLTPPNHRDDYGQLTPDGKFRVWYSLWLLNYVGFVK
;
A
#
# COMPACT_ATOMS: atom_id res chain seq x y z
N MET A 1 -1.11 19.99 28.34
CA MET A 1 -0.78 18.79 27.55
C MET A 1 -1.92 18.34 26.64
N ILE A 2 -3.13 18.11 27.16
CA ILE A 2 -4.30 17.63 26.39
C ILE A 2 -4.70 18.57 25.24
N ILE A 3 -4.76 19.89 25.48
CA ILE A 3 -5.08 20.88 24.43
C ILE A 3 -4.08 20.82 23.27
N ALA A 4 -2.78 20.66 23.57
CA ALA A 4 -1.75 20.53 22.53
C ALA A 4 -1.93 19.25 21.70
N LEU A 5 -2.32 18.13 22.32
CA LEU A 5 -2.63 16.88 21.63
C LEU A 5 -3.90 16.97 20.77
N ILE A 6 -4.92 17.69 21.23
CA ILE A 6 -6.15 17.96 20.45
C ILE A 6 -5.83 18.82 19.22
N VAL A 7 -5.07 19.90 19.40
CA VAL A 7 -4.63 20.75 18.28
C VAL A 7 -3.81 19.94 17.28
N LEU A 8 -2.88 19.11 17.78
CA LEU A 8 -2.05 18.23 16.96
C LEU A 8 -2.90 17.22 16.17
N LEU A 9 -3.94 16.64 16.78
CA LEU A 9 -4.88 15.76 16.08
C LEU A 9 -5.63 16.45 14.95
N ILE A 10 -6.19 17.63 15.22
CA ILE A 10 -6.96 18.37 14.22
C ILE A 10 -6.04 18.75 13.05
N VAL A 11 -4.84 19.23 13.34
CA VAL A 11 -3.85 19.60 12.32
C VAL A 11 -3.44 18.39 11.49
N PHE A 12 -3.08 17.26 12.11
CA PHE A 12 -2.65 16.09 11.35
C PHE A 12 -3.79 15.38 10.63
N GLN A 13 -5.01 15.38 11.16
CA GLN A 13 -6.19 14.88 10.45
C GLN A 13 -6.45 15.70 9.18
N TRP A 14 -6.33 17.04 9.29
CA TRP A 14 -6.47 17.92 8.15
C TRP A 14 -5.34 17.73 7.13
N LEU A 15 -4.09 17.62 7.59
CA LEU A 15 -2.94 17.36 6.72
C LEU A 15 -3.01 15.99 6.02
N ASP A 16 -3.46 14.95 6.69
CA ASP A 16 -3.65 13.60 6.11
C ASP A 16 -4.77 13.62 5.05
N ALA A 17 -5.87 14.32 5.31
CA ALA A 17 -6.94 14.49 4.32
C ALA A 17 -6.49 15.26 3.07
N TRP A 18 -5.58 16.23 3.23
CA TRP A 18 -5.08 17.07 2.13
C TRP A 18 -3.87 16.48 1.41
N SER A 19 -3.02 15.73 2.12
CA SER A 19 -1.78 15.17 1.61
C SER A 19 -1.79 13.65 1.77
N PRO A 20 -1.74 12.89 0.66
CA PRO A 20 -1.66 11.42 0.70
C PRO A 20 -0.28 10.93 1.15
N LYS A 21 0.45 11.71 1.96
CA LYS A 21 1.71 11.28 2.56
C LYS A 21 1.38 10.46 3.79
N HIS A 22 1.62 9.15 3.73
CA HIS A 22 1.38 8.24 4.86
C HIS A 22 2.02 8.63 6.19
N LEU A 23 3.03 9.51 6.20
CA LEU A 23 3.72 9.92 7.42
C LEU A 23 2.78 10.68 8.35
N TYR A 24 1.91 11.53 7.80
CA TYR A 24 0.94 12.27 8.60
C TYR A 24 -0.07 11.33 9.24
N GLY A 25 -0.55 10.32 8.50
CA GLY A 25 -1.41 9.27 9.03
C GLY A 25 -0.76 8.45 10.16
N VAL A 26 0.55 8.17 10.12
CA VAL A 26 1.26 7.49 11.22
C VAL A 26 1.30 8.37 12.47
N ILE A 27 1.72 9.64 12.33
CA ILE A 27 1.81 10.58 13.46
C ILE A 27 0.42 10.82 14.06
N TYR A 28 -0.60 11.01 13.22
CA TYR A 28 -1.98 11.18 13.64
C TYR A 28 -2.48 10.01 14.50
N ARG A 29 -2.20 8.76 14.10
CA ARG A 29 -2.61 7.57 14.85
C ARG A 29 -1.95 7.50 16.23
N TRP A 30 -0.64 7.74 16.31
CA TRP A 30 0.06 7.80 17.59
C TRP A 30 -0.46 8.92 18.48
N ALA A 31 -0.66 10.12 17.94
CA ALA A 31 -1.21 11.24 18.68
C ALA A 31 -2.62 10.93 19.24
N ARG A 32 -3.45 10.24 18.45
CA ARG A 32 -4.80 9.84 18.84
C ARG A 32 -4.76 8.87 20.01
N TRP A 33 -3.90 7.87 19.91
CA TRP A 33 -3.73 6.85 20.92
C TRP A 33 -3.21 7.43 22.24
N LEU A 34 -2.21 8.31 22.18
CA LEU A 34 -1.67 9.02 23.35
C LEU A 34 -2.73 9.94 23.97
N LEU A 35 -3.53 10.66 23.16
CA LEU A 35 -4.59 11.51 23.68
C LEU A 35 -5.67 10.70 24.41
N PHE A 36 -6.19 9.63 23.80
CA PHE A 36 -7.23 8.81 24.44
C PHE A 36 -6.74 8.23 25.76
N SER A 37 -5.49 7.77 25.79
CA SER A 37 -4.88 7.25 27.02
C SER A 37 -4.71 8.33 28.09
N ALA A 38 -4.31 9.54 27.71
CA ALA A 38 -4.18 10.67 28.62
C ALA A 38 -5.53 11.13 29.19
N VAL A 39 -6.57 11.23 28.35
CA VAL A 39 -7.91 11.62 28.78
C VAL A 39 -8.51 10.56 29.73
N ALA A 40 -8.39 9.28 29.39
CA ALA A 40 -8.85 8.20 30.27
C ALA A 40 -8.12 8.20 31.62
N ALA A 41 -6.83 8.54 31.62
CA ALA A 41 -6.06 8.67 32.85
C ALA A 41 -6.54 9.81 33.75
N GLU A 42 -6.81 11.00 33.19
CA GLU A 42 -7.37 12.12 33.95
C GLU A 42 -8.74 11.77 34.56
N VAL A 43 -9.60 11.10 33.78
CA VAL A 43 -10.91 10.63 34.28
C VAL A 43 -10.73 9.62 35.41
N GLY A 44 -9.81 8.67 35.27
CA GLY A 44 -9.51 7.67 36.31
C GLY A 44 -9.02 8.29 37.62
N VAL A 45 -8.21 9.35 37.52
CA VAL A 45 -7.74 10.12 38.69
C VAL A 45 -8.88 10.94 39.30
N ALA A 46 -9.67 11.63 38.48
CA ALA A 46 -10.80 12.44 38.94
C ALA A 46 -11.88 11.61 39.66
N LEU A 47 -12.07 10.35 39.25
CA LEU A 47 -12.99 9.40 39.88
C LEU A 47 -12.35 8.61 41.04
N ALA A 48 -11.09 8.90 41.39
CA ALA A 48 -10.31 8.21 42.41
C ALA A 48 -10.20 6.68 42.21
N TRP A 49 -10.31 6.20 40.96
CA TRP A 49 -10.24 4.78 40.63
C TRP A 49 -8.81 4.24 40.62
N SER A 50 -7.86 5.05 40.16
CA SER A 50 -6.44 4.69 40.12
C SER A 50 -5.55 5.92 39.95
N GLY A 51 -4.24 5.75 40.12
CA GLY A 51 -3.26 6.78 39.79
C GLY A 51 -3.12 6.98 38.28
N TYR A 52 -2.59 8.14 37.87
CA TYR A 52 -2.47 8.53 36.46
C TYR A 52 -1.72 7.49 35.61
N GLY A 53 -0.56 7.02 36.09
CA GLY A 53 0.29 6.06 35.35
C GLY A 53 -0.41 4.74 35.03
N PRO A 54 -0.95 4.03 36.04
CA PRO A 54 -1.74 2.81 35.81
C PRO A 54 -2.94 3.02 34.89
N ALA A 55 -3.69 4.11 35.07
CA ALA A 55 -4.85 4.44 34.24
C ALA A 55 -4.45 4.67 32.78
N PHE A 56 -3.36 5.42 32.56
CA PHE A 56 -2.81 5.68 31.23
C PHE A 56 -2.37 4.38 30.55
N GLY A 57 -1.59 3.55 31.25
CA GLY A 57 -1.11 2.27 30.73
C GLY A 57 -2.25 1.32 30.38
N MET A 58 -3.26 1.23 31.25
CA MET A 58 -4.43 0.39 31.01
C MET A 58 -5.22 0.87 29.79
N ALA A 59 -5.52 2.18 29.70
CA ALA A 59 -6.23 2.75 28.56
C ALA A 59 -5.47 2.55 27.25
N PHE A 60 -4.13 2.68 27.29
CA PHE A 60 -3.26 2.44 26.15
C PHE A 60 -3.35 0.98 25.67
N LEU A 61 -3.35 0.01 26.59
CA LEU A 61 -3.49 -1.42 26.28
C LEU A 61 -4.90 -1.78 25.79
N VAL A 62 -5.95 -1.23 26.39
CA VAL A 62 -7.33 -1.43 25.92
C VAL A 62 -7.47 -0.96 24.47
N TRP A 63 -6.88 0.19 24.15
CA TRP A 63 -6.87 0.69 22.77
C TRP A 63 -6.10 -0.23 21.82
N PHE A 64 -4.95 -0.77 22.24
CA PHE A 64 -4.20 -1.76 21.45
C PHE A 64 -5.05 -2.99 21.10
N VAL A 65 -5.74 -3.53 22.10
CA VAL A 65 -6.62 -4.70 21.93
C VAL A 65 -7.78 -4.36 21.01
N GLY A 66 -8.42 -3.21 21.21
CA GLY A 66 -9.51 -2.74 20.35
C GLY A 66 -9.10 -2.60 18.88
N GLU A 67 -7.96 -1.98 18.60
CA GLU A 67 -7.46 -1.88 17.22
C GLU A 67 -7.03 -3.21 16.64
N THR A 68 -6.43 -4.08 17.45
CA THR A 68 -6.09 -5.44 17.03
C THR A 68 -7.34 -6.20 16.61
N MET A 69 -8.40 -6.18 17.43
CA MET A 69 -9.68 -6.80 17.11
C MET A 69 -10.31 -6.19 15.85
N PHE A 70 -10.26 -4.86 15.70
CA PHE A 70 -10.77 -4.18 14.52
C PHE A 70 -10.03 -4.59 13.23
N TYR A 71 -8.70 -4.68 13.25
CA TYR A 71 -7.94 -5.17 12.11
C TYR A 71 -8.22 -6.64 11.80
N TRP A 72 -8.34 -7.49 12.82
CA TRP A 72 -8.75 -8.89 12.62
C TRP A 72 -10.13 -8.99 11.97
N TRP A 73 -11.08 -8.13 12.36
CA TRP A 73 -12.39 -8.06 11.73
C TRP A 73 -12.30 -7.66 10.25
N ILE A 74 -11.53 -6.62 9.91
CA ILE A 74 -11.29 -6.23 8.50
C ILE A 74 -10.66 -7.36 7.69
N ILE A 75 -9.60 -7.98 8.22
CA ILE A 75 -8.87 -9.06 7.54
C ILE A 75 -9.80 -10.25 7.31
N ARG A 76 -10.65 -10.57 8.29
CA ARG A 76 -11.65 -11.62 8.16
C ARG A 76 -12.63 -11.31 7.03
N ASN A 77 -13.23 -10.12 7.01
CA ASN A 77 -14.17 -9.73 5.97
C ASN A 77 -13.53 -9.76 4.57
N ILE A 78 -12.31 -9.25 4.42
CA ILE A 78 -11.60 -9.31 3.13
C ILE A 78 -11.30 -10.75 2.74
N SER A 79 -10.91 -11.59 3.71
CA SER A 79 -10.66 -13.01 3.46
C SER A 79 -11.94 -13.77 3.08
N GLU A 80 -13.10 -13.37 3.57
CA GLU A 80 -14.38 -14.03 3.30
C GLU A 80 -15.12 -13.42 2.09
N SER A 81 -14.65 -12.27 1.57
CA SER A 81 -15.24 -11.62 0.40
C SER A 81 -15.02 -12.41 -0.90
N ASP A 82 -15.90 -12.20 -1.88
CA ASP A 82 -15.87 -12.83 -3.19
C ASP A 82 -14.86 -12.18 -4.15
N GLY A 83 -14.29 -11.02 -3.77
CA GLY A 83 -13.28 -10.33 -4.56
C GLY A 83 -11.95 -11.09 -4.62
N THR A 84 -11.05 -10.67 -5.48
CA THR A 84 -9.72 -11.30 -5.61
C THR A 84 -8.66 -10.49 -4.86
N LEU A 85 -7.89 -11.12 -3.99
CA LEU A 85 -6.74 -10.48 -3.34
C LEU A 85 -5.62 -10.08 -4.33
N PHE A 86 -5.51 -10.84 -5.42
CA PHE A 86 -4.59 -10.59 -6.53
C PHE A 86 -5.41 -10.05 -7.71
N PRO A 87 -5.25 -8.77 -8.06
CA PRO A 87 -6.15 -8.11 -9.00
C PRO A 87 -5.94 -8.56 -10.43
N ARG A 88 -6.96 -8.35 -11.26
CA ARG A 88 -6.85 -8.46 -12.72
C ARG A 88 -6.80 -7.07 -13.35
N PHE A 89 -5.93 -6.92 -14.33
CA PHE A 89 -5.77 -5.68 -15.09
C PHE A 89 -6.56 -5.78 -16.39
N ARG A 90 -7.52 -4.86 -16.57
CA ARG A 90 -8.29 -4.70 -17.81
C ARG A 90 -7.84 -3.45 -18.53
N LYS A 91 -7.65 -3.54 -19.84
CA LYS A 91 -7.31 -2.37 -20.66
C LYS A 91 -8.42 -1.32 -20.57
N MET A 92 -8.06 -0.06 -20.28
CA MET A 92 -9.02 1.02 -20.33
C MET A 92 -9.38 1.36 -21.78
N GLN A 93 -10.68 1.49 -22.05
CA GLN A 93 -11.16 1.95 -23.36
C GLN A 93 -10.74 3.41 -23.66
N ARG A 94 -10.58 4.24 -22.62
CA ARG A 94 -10.13 5.64 -22.73
C ARG A 94 -8.79 5.85 -22.01
N PRO A 95 -7.67 5.62 -22.71
CA PRO A 95 -6.34 5.71 -22.11
C PRO A 95 -5.91 7.12 -21.68
N GLU A 96 -6.59 8.15 -22.14
CA GLU A 96 -6.25 9.55 -21.85
C GLU A 96 -6.93 10.13 -20.59
N SER A 97 -7.61 9.30 -19.81
CA SER A 97 -8.35 9.70 -18.59
C SER A 97 -7.45 10.03 -17.38
N TRP A 98 -6.26 10.58 -17.65
CA TRP A 98 -5.32 11.05 -16.63
C TRP A 98 -5.98 12.13 -15.75
N PRO A 99 -5.82 12.07 -14.42
CA PRO A 99 -6.42 13.06 -13.53
C PRO A 99 -6.04 14.51 -13.85
N VAL A 100 -7.05 15.38 -13.98
CA VAL A 100 -6.88 16.79 -14.41
C VAL A 100 -6.35 17.73 -13.32
N GLN A 101 -6.12 17.23 -12.09
CA GLN A 101 -5.65 18.05 -10.99
C GLN A 101 -4.23 18.57 -11.28
N LYS A 102 -3.97 19.86 -10.98
CA LYS A 102 -2.69 20.56 -11.27
C LYS A 102 -1.44 19.77 -10.85
N ARG A 103 -1.48 19.11 -9.68
CA ARG A 103 -0.36 18.30 -9.17
C ARG A 103 -0.04 17.08 -10.05
N PHE A 104 -1.06 16.45 -10.63
CA PHE A 104 -0.89 15.28 -11.49
C PHE A 104 -0.49 15.65 -12.91
N LEU A 105 -0.90 16.82 -13.39
CA LEU A 105 -0.39 17.37 -14.64
C LEU A 105 1.12 17.66 -14.53
N LYS A 106 1.55 18.33 -13.45
CA LYS A 106 2.98 18.54 -13.15
C LYS A 106 3.74 17.23 -13.04
N LEU A 107 3.17 16.21 -12.39
CA LEU A 107 3.76 14.89 -12.28
C LEU A 107 3.95 14.24 -13.66
N ARG A 108 2.95 14.33 -14.54
CA ARG A 108 3.03 13.81 -15.92
C ARG A 108 4.14 14.49 -16.70
N ASP A 109 4.30 15.80 -16.57
CA ASP A 109 5.37 16.56 -17.21
C ASP A 109 6.75 16.16 -16.66
N LEU A 110 6.86 15.93 -15.35
CA LEU A 110 8.08 15.41 -14.72
C LEU A 110 8.44 14.01 -15.22
N ILE A 111 7.46 13.11 -15.39
CA ILE A 111 7.66 11.76 -15.92
C ILE A 111 8.18 11.86 -17.37
N ARG A 112 7.56 12.69 -18.20
CA ARG A 112 7.98 12.95 -19.58
C ARG A 112 9.40 13.53 -19.66
N ALA A 113 9.73 14.49 -18.78
CA ALA A 113 11.07 15.06 -18.68
C ALA A 113 12.14 14.01 -18.32
N LYS A 114 11.76 12.93 -17.63
CA LYS A 114 12.62 11.76 -17.36
C LYS A 114 12.61 10.71 -18.47
N ARG A 115 12.12 11.06 -19.67
CA ARG A 115 12.10 10.20 -20.88
C ARG A 115 11.26 8.94 -20.74
N PHE A 116 10.21 9.01 -19.92
CA PHE A 116 9.18 7.98 -19.87
C PHE A 116 8.04 8.33 -20.81
N GLN A 117 7.59 7.35 -21.59
CA GLN A 117 6.48 7.45 -22.53
C GLN A 117 5.32 6.57 -22.03
N LEU A 118 4.10 7.10 -22.08
CA LEU A 118 2.90 6.33 -21.75
C LEU A 118 2.71 5.27 -22.84
N ILE A 119 2.62 4.01 -22.43
CA ILE A 119 2.39 2.88 -23.35
C ILE A 119 0.93 2.46 -23.28
N GLU A 120 0.41 2.29 -22.06
CA GLU A 120 -0.92 1.75 -21.87
C GLU A 120 -1.51 2.21 -20.53
N SER A 121 -2.80 1.97 -20.36
CA SER A 121 -3.53 2.24 -19.12
C SER A 121 -4.49 1.11 -18.84
N ALA A 122 -4.58 0.73 -17.57
CA ALA A 122 -5.44 -0.35 -17.12
C ALA A 122 -6.34 0.12 -15.98
N GLU A 123 -7.51 -0.48 -15.93
CA GLU A 123 -8.38 -0.48 -14.77
C GLU A 123 -8.14 -1.77 -14.01
N ILE A 124 -8.13 -1.64 -12.69
CA ILE A 124 -7.76 -2.73 -11.79
C ILE A 124 -9.04 -3.25 -11.17
N ASP A 125 -9.30 -4.53 -11.40
CA ASP A 125 -10.47 -5.21 -10.89
C ASP A 125 -10.07 -6.08 -9.69
N PHE A 126 -10.53 -5.67 -8.50
CA PHE A 126 -10.42 -6.45 -7.27
C PHE A 126 -11.71 -7.25 -6.98
N GLY A 127 -12.71 -7.21 -7.87
CA GLY A 127 -14.08 -7.65 -7.59
C GLY A 127 -14.88 -6.57 -6.85
N ASP A 128 -16.21 -6.65 -6.96
CA ASP A 128 -17.13 -5.58 -6.54
C ASP A 128 -17.14 -5.34 -5.00
N GLU A 129 -16.59 -6.26 -4.20
CA GLU A 129 -16.70 -6.22 -2.74
C GLU A 129 -15.48 -5.64 -1.99
N ILE A 130 -14.27 -5.63 -2.58
CA ILE A 130 -13.04 -5.31 -1.84
C ILE A 130 -12.72 -3.80 -1.89
N VAL A 131 -13.00 -3.12 -3.01
CA VAL A 131 -12.72 -1.69 -3.16
C VAL A 131 -13.86 -1.00 -3.90
N GLU A 132 -14.60 -0.13 -3.21
CA GLU A 132 -15.50 0.83 -3.87
C GLU A 132 -14.67 1.83 -4.68
N GLY A 133 -14.63 1.64 -6.00
CA GLY A 133 -14.14 2.62 -6.96
C GLY A 133 -13.01 2.14 -7.86
N ASN A 134 -13.05 2.62 -9.09
CA ASN A 134 -12.15 2.20 -10.17
C ASN A 134 -10.71 2.66 -9.90
N ILE A 135 -9.87 1.77 -9.38
CA ILE A 135 -8.43 2.00 -9.28
C ILE A 135 -7.85 2.00 -10.70
N ARG A 136 -7.06 3.03 -11.01
CA ARG A 136 -6.49 3.24 -12.35
C ARG A 136 -4.99 3.06 -12.33
N LEU A 137 -4.47 2.42 -13.36
CA LEU A 137 -3.07 2.19 -13.60
C LEU A 137 -2.65 2.85 -14.91
N PHE A 138 -1.57 3.62 -14.88
CA PHE A 138 -0.93 4.15 -16.09
C PHE A 138 0.47 3.59 -16.20
N ILE A 139 0.76 2.93 -17.31
CA ILE A 139 1.99 2.20 -17.54
C ILE A 139 2.88 2.99 -18.48
N PHE A 140 4.01 3.42 -17.97
CA PHE A 140 5.03 4.15 -18.70
C PHE A 140 6.25 3.27 -18.94
N ARG A 141 6.91 3.47 -20.08
CA ARG A 141 8.16 2.82 -20.42
C ARG A 141 9.22 3.88 -20.66
N HIS A 142 10.38 3.69 -20.05
CA HIS A 142 11.54 4.54 -20.34
C HIS A 142 12.00 4.31 -21.79
N ILE A 143 12.54 5.33 -22.44
CA ILE A 143 13.00 5.24 -23.84
C ILE A 143 14.04 4.13 -24.10
N SER A 144 14.81 3.76 -23.08
CA SER A 144 15.76 2.63 -23.17
C SER A 144 15.10 1.25 -23.19
N LYS A 145 13.78 1.18 -22.97
CA LYS A 145 12.96 -0.04 -22.83
C LYS A 145 13.35 -0.96 -21.67
N LYS A 146 14.26 -0.54 -20.78
CA LYS A 146 14.78 -1.35 -19.67
C LYS A 146 14.07 -1.15 -18.33
N ILE A 147 13.26 -0.10 -18.23
CA ILE A 147 12.57 0.30 -17.00
C ILE A 147 11.11 0.57 -17.34
N ARG A 148 10.21 -0.12 -16.64
CA ARG A 148 8.77 0.15 -16.59
C ARG A 148 8.47 0.97 -15.33
N LEU A 149 7.57 1.93 -15.47
CA LEU A 149 6.99 2.70 -14.38
C LEU A 149 5.48 2.52 -14.41
N ASP A 150 4.94 1.98 -13.34
CA ASP A 150 3.50 1.89 -13.16
C ASP A 150 3.06 2.95 -12.15
N VAL A 151 2.11 3.79 -12.58
CA VAL A 151 1.54 4.86 -11.77
C VAL A 151 0.13 4.47 -11.38
N TRP A 152 -0.05 4.20 -10.10
CA TRP A 152 -1.31 3.77 -9.51
C TRP A 152 -2.06 4.98 -8.97
N PHE A 153 -3.35 5.07 -9.28
CA PHE A 153 -4.27 6.05 -8.72
C PHE A 153 -5.33 5.34 -7.90
N PHE A 154 -5.27 5.56 -6.58
CA PHE A 154 -6.25 5.05 -5.63
C PHE A 154 -7.25 6.14 -5.28
N PRO A 155 -8.56 5.83 -5.23
CA PRO A 155 -9.53 6.72 -4.62
C PRO A 155 -9.16 6.92 -3.15
N HIS A 156 -9.08 8.18 -2.73
CA HIS A 156 -8.80 8.58 -1.36
C HIS A 156 -9.98 9.42 -0.83
N ARG A 157 -10.02 9.64 0.49
CA ARG A 157 -11.09 10.40 1.16
C ARG A 157 -11.37 11.75 0.46
N PHE A 158 -12.61 12.22 0.54
CA PHE A 158 -13.05 13.51 -0.03
C PHE A 158 -12.81 13.67 -1.54
N LYS A 159 -12.99 12.60 -2.33
CA LYS A 159 -12.75 12.59 -3.79
C LYS A 159 -11.31 12.96 -4.17
N ASN A 160 -10.38 12.85 -3.23
CA ASN A 160 -8.97 13.03 -3.50
C ASN A 160 -8.42 11.75 -4.14
N LEU A 161 -7.30 11.85 -4.85
CA LEU A 161 -6.62 10.67 -5.38
C LEU A 161 -5.27 10.54 -4.70
N GLU A 162 -4.93 9.33 -4.31
CA GLU A 162 -3.60 8.94 -3.92
C GLU A 162 -2.86 8.42 -5.15
N CYS A 163 -1.58 8.78 -5.28
CA CYS A 163 -0.76 8.41 -6.42
C CYS A 163 0.51 7.71 -5.94
N LEU A 164 0.66 6.46 -6.37
CA LEU A 164 1.77 5.59 -6.00
C LEU A 164 2.50 5.11 -7.26
N PHE A 165 3.73 4.68 -7.09
CA PHE A 165 4.70 4.40 -8.13
C PHE A 165 5.32 3.03 -7.89
N VAL A 166 5.44 2.28 -8.97
CA VAL A 166 6.18 1.03 -9.02
C VAL A 166 7.16 1.12 -10.19
N PHE A 167 8.46 0.98 -9.90
CA PHE A 167 9.46 0.77 -10.94
C PHE A 167 9.80 -0.70 -11.04
N GLN A 168 9.86 -1.20 -12.27
CA GLN A 168 10.23 -2.58 -12.56
C GLN A 168 11.32 -2.65 -13.64
N SER A 169 12.23 -3.58 -13.42
CA SER A 169 13.26 -3.99 -14.37
C SER A 169 13.47 -5.50 -14.26
N GLN A 170 13.89 -6.12 -15.37
CA GLN A 170 14.12 -7.55 -15.47
C GLN A 170 15.52 -7.82 -15.99
N SER A 171 16.19 -8.84 -15.43
CA SER A 171 17.46 -9.36 -15.91
C SER A 171 17.42 -10.89 -15.87
N GLY A 172 17.22 -11.51 -17.03
CA GLY A 172 16.92 -12.92 -17.17
C GLY A 172 15.66 -13.31 -16.40
N LYS A 173 15.81 -14.21 -15.42
CA LYS A 173 14.72 -14.64 -14.53
C LYS A 173 14.55 -13.73 -13.31
N LYS A 174 15.51 -12.85 -13.01
CA LYS A 174 15.46 -11.98 -11.84
C LYS A 174 14.68 -10.71 -12.15
N ARG A 175 13.79 -10.33 -11.24
CA ARG A 175 12.99 -9.10 -11.32
C ARG A 175 13.36 -8.18 -10.17
N LEU A 176 13.54 -6.90 -10.48
CA LEU A 176 13.74 -5.84 -9.49
C LEU A 176 12.49 -4.96 -9.47
N MET A 177 11.86 -4.85 -8.32
CA MET A 177 10.72 -3.96 -8.08
C MET A 177 11.12 -2.92 -7.03
N THR A 178 10.90 -1.64 -7.31
CA THR A 178 11.09 -0.57 -6.34
C THR A 178 9.84 0.28 -6.31
N SER A 179 9.13 0.28 -5.19
CA SER A 179 7.82 0.92 -5.08
C SER A 179 7.67 1.79 -3.84
N ASN A 180 6.67 2.65 -3.83
CA ASN A 180 6.19 3.31 -2.61
C ASN A 180 4.77 2.83 -2.23
N LEU A 181 4.38 1.64 -2.69
CA LEU A 181 3.09 1.04 -2.34
C LEU A 181 3.00 0.83 -0.82
N ASN A 182 1.92 1.32 -0.23
CA ASN A 182 1.58 1.23 1.20
C ASN A 182 0.52 0.13 1.51
N TYR A 183 0.42 -0.81 0.58
CA TYR A 183 -0.32 -2.06 0.55
C TYR A 183 0.06 -3.20 1.48
N ALA A 184 -0.82 -3.73 2.34
CA ALA A 184 -0.51 -4.96 3.10
C ALA A 184 -0.67 -6.26 2.28
N PHE A 185 -1.41 -6.25 1.18
CA PHE A 185 -1.92 -7.47 0.51
C PHE A 185 -1.00 -8.11 -0.55
N GLY A 186 0.27 -7.69 -0.66
CA GLY A 186 1.15 -8.16 -1.75
C GLY A 186 1.73 -9.58 -1.63
N GLY A 187 1.28 -10.39 -0.66
CA GLY A 187 1.78 -11.76 -0.50
C GLY A 187 3.31 -11.86 -0.30
N PHE A 188 3.83 -13.08 -0.32
CA PHE A 188 5.24 -13.38 -0.47
C PHE A 188 5.65 -13.27 -1.94
N TYR A 189 6.91 -12.93 -2.15
CA TYR A 189 7.51 -12.91 -3.47
C TYR A 189 8.48 -14.10 -3.61
N PRO A 190 8.58 -14.72 -4.80
CA PRO A 190 9.61 -15.71 -5.07
C PRO A 190 11.02 -15.15 -4.94
N GLU A 191 12.03 -16.00 -4.72
CA GLU A 191 13.44 -15.59 -4.60
C GLU A 191 13.99 -14.87 -5.85
N THR A 192 13.34 -15.05 -6.99
CA THR A 192 13.67 -14.36 -8.24
C THR A 192 13.32 -12.86 -8.19
N TYR A 193 12.49 -12.43 -7.24
CA TYR A 193 12.09 -11.05 -7.05
C TYR A 193 12.95 -10.38 -5.97
N SER A 194 13.50 -9.21 -6.31
CA SER A 194 14.05 -8.27 -5.34
C SER A 194 13.08 -7.09 -5.23
N VAL A 195 12.38 -7.00 -4.09
CA VAL A 195 11.37 -5.96 -3.86
C VAL A 195 11.88 -4.98 -2.82
N TRP A 196 11.82 -3.68 -3.15
CA TRP A 196 12.23 -2.59 -2.26
C TRP A 196 11.08 -1.60 -2.10
N ARG A 197 10.52 -1.49 -0.89
CA ARG A 197 9.42 -0.57 -0.58
C ARG A 197 9.92 0.68 0.15
N HIS A 198 9.56 1.86 -0.35
CA HIS A 198 9.96 3.16 0.16
C HIS A 198 8.76 4.12 0.24
N LEU A 199 7.95 3.97 1.28
CA LEU A 199 6.61 4.60 1.41
C LEU A 199 6.60 6.13 1.28
N TYR A 200 7.67 6.81 1.70
CA TYR A 200 7.71 8.28 1.82
C TYR A 200 8.48 8.98 0.71
N VAL A 201 8.79 8.27 -0.37
CA VAL A 201 9.68 8.79 -1.42
C VAL A 201 8.87 9.22 -2.64
N SER A 202 9.11 10.44 -3.11
CA SER A 202 8.51 10.97 -4.34
C SER A 202 9.05 10.26 -5.58
N PHE A 203 8.34 10.41 -6.71
CA PHE A 203 8.73 9.84 -8.00
C PHE A 203 10.24 10.01 -8.34
N PRO A 204 10.84 11.21 -8.30
CA PRO A 204 12.26 11.37 -8.64
C PRO A 204 13.20 10.66 -7.66
N GLY A 205 12.84 10.67 -6.37
CA GLY A 205 13.62 9.99 -5.34
C GLY A 205 13.55 8.47 -5.50
N LEU A 206 12.38 7.95 -5.86
CA LEU A 206 12.16 6.52 -6.05
C LEU A 206 12.89 6.03 -7.30
N LEU A 207 12.86 6.79 -8.39
CA LEU A 207 13.67 6.52 -9.59
C LEU A 207 15.17 6.48 -9.25
N LYS A 208 15.66 7.45 -8.47
CA LYS A 208 17.08 7.49 -8.05
C LYS A 208 17.47 6.22 -7.27
N ARG A 209 16.59 5.75 -6.37
CA ARG A 209 16.79 4.53 -5.59
C ARG A 209 16.75 3.29 -6.48
N HIS A 210 15.77 3.17 -7.37
CA HIS A 210 15.68 2.07 -8.33
C HIS A 210 16.96 1.96 -9.18
N LEU A 211 17.44 3.08 -9.74
CA LEU A 211 18.71 3.13 -10.48
C LEU A 211 19.93 2.81 -9.61
N LYS A 212 19.88 3.06 -8.30
CA LYS A 212 20.93 2.66 -7.36
C LYS A 212 20.92 1.15 -7.16
N HIS A 213 19.74 0.55 -6.94
CA HIS A 213 19.57 -0.90 -6.77
C HIS A 213 19.99 -1.67 -8.03
N LEU A 214 19.67 -1.16 -9.22
CA LEU A 214 20.13 -1.72 -10.49
C LEU A 214 21.67 -1.80 -10.57
N ARG A 215 22.34 -0.71 -10.20
CA ARG A 215 23.81 -0.64 -10.18
C ARG A 215 24.42 -1.57 -9.12
N GLN A 216 23.86 -1.58 -7.92
CA GLN A 216 24.37 -2.39 -6.81
C GLN A 216 24.18 -3.90 -7.05
N GLY A 217 23.04 -4.30 -7.59
CA GLY A 217 22.74 -5.69 -7.92
C GLY A 217 23.36 -6.17 -9.23
N LYS A 218 24.12 -5.31 -9.94
CA LYS A 218 24.72 -5.60 -11.25
C LYS A 218 23.70 -6.18 -12.25
N TYR A 219 22.49 -5.60 -12.27
CA TYR A 219 21.42 -6.06 -13.15
C TYR A 219 21.74 -5.68 -14.61
N HIS A 220 21.78 -6.67 -15.49
CA HIS A 220 21.83 -6.46 -16.93
C HIS A 220 20.41 -6.43 -17.45
N CYS A 221 19.79 -5.24 -17.45
CA CYS A 221 18.37 -5.13 -17.75
C CYS A 221 18.07 -5.48 -19.21
N ASP A 222 17.16 -6.43 -19.40
CA ASP A 222 16.61 -6.81 -20.68
C ASP A 222 15.63 -5.74 -21.18
N ALA A 223 15.46 -5.69 -22.50
CA ALA A 223 14.42 -4.85 -23.09
C ALA A 223 13.04 -5.46 -22.82
N MET A 224 12.18 -4.71 -22.15
CA MET A 224 10.79 -5.07 -21.93
C MET A 224 10.03 -4.85 -23.24
N THR A 225 9.75 -5.93 -23.97
CA THR A 225 9.06 -5.90 -25.28
C THR A 225 7.62 -6.42 -25.22
N ARG A 226 7.27 -7.18 -24.18
CA ARG A 226 5.92 -7.74 -24.00
C ARG A 226 4.85 -6.66 -23.88
N ASN A 227 3.60 -7.04 -24.18
CA ASN A 227 2.44 -6.25 -23.83
C ASN A 227 2.42 -6.08 -22.30
N PRO A 228 2.31 -4.84 -21.78
CA PRO A 228 2.44 -4.59 -20.36
C PRO A 228 1.27 -5.12 -19.53
N ILE A 229 0.04 -5.11 -20.05
CA ILE A 229 -1.14 -5.61 -19.31
C ILE A 229 -1.08 -7.13 -19.20
N ASP A 230 -0.75 -7.82 -20.29
CA ASP A 230 -0.61 -9.28 -20.28
C ASP A 230 0.51 -9.72 -19.33
N ASP A 231 1.63 -8.99 -19.34
CA ASP A 231 2.75 -9.25 -18.44
C ASP A 231 2.39 -9.02 -16.97
N LEU A 232 1.60 -7.98 -16.66
CA LEU A 232 1.09 -7.75 -15.31
C LEU A 232 0.10 -8.83 -14.85
N ASN A 233 -0.86 -9.22 -15.69
CA ASN A 233 -1.80 -10.29 -15.35
C ASN A 233 -1.08 -11.63 -15.16
N HIS A 234 -0.09 -11.92 -15.99
CA HIS A 234 0.75 -13.11 -15.82
C HIS A 234 1.58 -13.04 -14.54
N GLU A 235 2.10 -11.86 -14.18
CA GLU A 235 2.80 -11.62 -12.91
C GLU A 235 1.90 -11.88 -11.71
N GLU A 236 0.69 -11.31 -11.66
CA GLU A 236 -0.24 -11.53 -10.56
C GLU A 236 -0.66 -12.99 -10.44
N TYR A 237 -0.91 -13.68 -11.57
CA TYR A 237 -1.20 -15.11 -11.56
C TYR A 237 -0.06 -15.92 -10.94
N LEU A 238 1.19 -15.67 -11.35
CA LEU A 238 2.35 -16.37 -10.79
C LEU A 238 2.55 -16.08 -9.31
N LEU A 239 2.30 -14.84 -8.88
CA LEU A 239 2.38 -14.47 -7.47
C LEU A 239 1.25 -15.13 -6.67
N GLU A 240 0.03 -15.20 -7.19
CA GLU A 240 -1.10 -15.88 -6.53
C GLU A 240 -0.78 -17.36 -6.34
N GLN A 241 -0.33 -18.06 -7.39
CA GLN A 241 0.05 -19.48 -7.30
C GLN A 241 1.16 -19.71 -6.28
N TYR A 242 2.24 -18.91 -6.34
CA TYR A 242 3.32 -19.00 -5.36
C TYR A 242 2.82 -18.78 -3.93
N ASN A 243 1.86 -17.87 -3.73
CA ASN A 243 1.28 -17.60 -2.41
C ASN A 243 0.37 -18.72 -1.90
N ILE A 244 -0.25 -19.48 -2.79
CA ILE A 244 -0.94 -20.73 -2.44
C ILE A 244 0.10 -21.78 -2.02
N ASP A 245 1.16 -21.95 -2.81
CA ASP A 245 2.20 -22.97 -2.57
C ASP A 245 2.91 -22.79 -1.22
N VAL A 246 3.19 -21.55 -0.83
CA VAL A 246 3.84 -21.24 0.46
C VAL A 246 2.86 -21.16 1.63
N GLY A 247 1.57 -21.45 1.42
CA GLY A 247 0.55 -21.48 2.46
C GLY A 247 0.10 -20.10 2.97
N PHE A 248 0.29 -19.04 2.19
CA PHE A 248 -0.26 -17.71 2.51
C PHE A 248 -1.73 -17.58 2.10
N LEU A 249 -2.09 -18.13 0.95
CA LEU A 249 -3.46 -18.20 0.45
C LEU A 249 -4.05 -19.60 0.61
N THR A 250 -5.36 -19.63 0.80
CA THR A 250 -6.15 -20.85 0.71
C THR A 250 -6.33 -21.24 -0.77
N PRO A 251 -6.08 -22.52 -1.13
CA PRO A 251 -6.37 -23.04 -2.47
C PRO A 251 -7.83 -22.78 -2.88
N PRO A 252 -8.12 -22.49 -4.16
CA PRO A 252 -9.46 -22.11 -4.61
C PRO A 252 -10.58 -23.06 -4.20
N ASN A 253 -10.33 -24.37 -4.19
CA ASN A 253 -11.29 -25.41 -3.83
C ASN A 253 -11.67 -25.45 -2.33
N HIS A 254 -10.99 -24.66 -1.49
CA HIS A 254 -11.22 -24.61 -0.04
C HIS A 254 -11.60 -23.19 0.44
N ARG A 255 -11.76 -22.23 -0.48
CA ARG A 255 -12.02 -20.83 -0.12
C ARG A 255 -13.40 -20.62 0.48
N ASP A 256 -14.41 -21.38 0.06
CA ASP A 256 -15.77 -21.26 0.59
C ASP A 256 -15.84 -21.62 2.08
N ASP A 257 -14.99 -22.56 2.52
CA ASP A 257 -14.97 -23.03 3.91
C ASP A 257 -14.06 -22.19 4.83
N TYR A 258 -12.91 -21.73 4.32
CA TYR A 258 -11.85 -21.14 5.14
C TYR A 258 -11.54 -19.66 4.81
N GLY A 259 -12.14 -19.13 3.74
CA GLY A 259 -11.79 -17.86 3.13
C GLY A 259 -10.50 -17.92 2.31
N GLN A 260 -10.14 -16.79 1.70
CA GLN A 260 -8.97 -16.63 0.82
C GLN A 260 -7.61 -16.70 1.53
N LEU A 261 -7.53 -16.29 2.81
CA LEU A 261 -6.29 -16.28 3.58
C LEU A 261 -6.25 -17.45 4.58
N THR A 262 -5.10 -18.10 4.66
CA THR A 262 -4.82 -19.07 5.73
C THR A 262 -4.67 -18.35 7.08
N PRO A 263 -4.70 -19.05 8.23
CA PRO A 263 -4.42 -18.44 9.53
C PRO A 263 -3.10 -17.66 9.57
N ASP A 264 -2.03 -18.23 8.99
CA ASP A 264 -0.72 -17.58 8.87
C ASP A 264 -0.77 -16.37 7.94
N GLY A 265 -1.53 -16.48 6.84
CA GLY A 265 -1.80 -15.37 5.93
C GLY A 265 -2.48 -14.19 6.64
N LYS A 266 -3.52 -14.46 7.43
CA LYS A 266 -4.23 -13.43 8.23
C LYS A 266 -3.30 -12.77 9.24
N PHE A 267 -2.48 -13.56 9.96
CA PHE A 267 -1.49 -13.02 10.89
C PHE A 267 -0.45 -12.12 10.20
N ARG A 268 0.06 -12.54 9.03
CA ARG A 268 1.02 -11.75 8.27
C ARG A 268 0.43 -10.43 7.76
N VAL A 269 -0.82 -10.45 7.28
CA VAL A 269 -1.52 -9.22 6.87
C VAL A 269 -1.70 -8.29 8.08
N TRP A 270 -2.14 -8.82 9.22
CA TRP A 270 -2.26 -8.06 10.47
C TRP A 270 -0.93 -7.40 10.86
N TYR A 271 0.17 -8.16 10.88
CA TYR A 271 1.49 -7.65 11.20
C TYR A 271 1.92 -6.54 10.21
N SER A 272 1.69 -6.75 8.92
CA SER A 272 2.02 -5.77 7.88
C SER A 272 1.20 -4.49 8.02
N LEU A 273 -0.09 -4.60 8.34
CA LEU A 273 -0.96 -3.45 8.62
C LEU A 273 -0.44 -2.64 9.81
N TRP A 274 -0.03 -3.29 10.90
CA TRP A 274 0.57 -2.60 12.05
C TRP A 274 1.85 -1.86 11.65
N LEU A 275 2.78 -2.53 10.96
CA LEU A 275 4.01 -1.89 10.52
C LEU A 275 3.77 -0.70 9.59
N LEU A 276 2.86 -0.82 8.62
CA LEU A 276 2.48 0.27 7.71
C LEU A 276 1.87 1.45 8.46
N ASN A 277 0.90 1.15 9.32
CA ASN A 277 0.04 2.14 9.93
C ASN A 277 0.68 2.87 11.11
N TYR A 278 1.60 2.20 11.82
CA TYR A 278 2.20 2.72 13.04
C TYR A 278 3.70 2.94 12.95
N VAL A 279 4.42 2.26 12.07
CA VAL A 279 5.88 2.42 11.96
C VAL A 279 6.31 3.04 10.64
N GLY A 280 5.52 2.87 9.59
CA GLY A 280 5.82 3.47 8.30
C GLY A 280 6.84 2.72 7.46
N PHE A 281 7.04 1.42 7.71
CA PHE A 281 7.90 0.57 6.90
C PHE A 281 7.26 -0.80 6.70
N VAL A 282 7.58 -1.48 5.59
CA VAL A 282 7.36 -2.92 5.40
C VAL A 282 8.59 -3.45 4.71
N LYS A 283 9.09 -4.60 5.17
CA LYS A 283 10.19 -5.32 4.54
C LYS A 283 9.67 -6.25 3.47
#